data_AF-A0A4Y7Q6F7-F1
#
_entry.id   AF-A0A4Y7Q6F7-F1
#
_cell.length_a   1.000
_cell.length_b   1.000
_cell.length_c   1.000
_cell.angle_alpha   90.00
_cell.angle_beta   90.00
_cell.angle_gamma   90.00
#
_symmetry.space_group_name_H-M   'P 1'
#
loop_
_entity.id
_entity.type
_entity.pdbx_description
1 polymer ?
#
loop_
_entity_poly.entity_id
_entity_poly.type
_entity_poly.pdbx_seq_one_letter_code
_entity_poly.pdbx_strand_id
1 'polypeptide(L)'
;MEDSLETRSRDVQQRTFCKWLNTKLEAHNYEPMTSLVKDLSDGVKLIQLMEIMGDCSLGRYNKNPRLRVQKAENVNKALEFITSRGVKLTNIGPEDIIDGNLKLILGMIWTLILRFTIADISEEGLSAKEGLLLWCQRKTAPYKEVDVQDFSLSWSDGLALCALIHCHRPDLLDYDKLDKTDRHTNTRLAFRVAEEHLGIPQLLDVEDLCDSKPDERSVMTYVASFFHAFSTMDQAETVSRRVEKFAELMQSVWVSKNDYERRVRALLRALNETQSVWASSRFDGTYSDARAQSVQFISYKQTTKRTWVTERQDVATLFGNVQTKLKTYALREYVPPPGLSLTDVDDAWSKLLESEAKRSRTINAQIRQIKESLRKKFADLANDFQRRLFSISSELASIDGPLEDQQEQIQNLQTRMTPLNDMLSKVVKAEEECNAANVDENDYTVFTTQDLQFELELVVQSVAKKISFIDNQIVSRNMTNLTPAQLEQFESTFRYFDRDETNTLSISEMAAALASLGIVYSDEDMEVIYQQLVEDHGAVTFEAFINLLVEITEDQTTSEQLREAFRGIAGDKPFVTELDLRVAHLPASSIEYLREVMPTAHDSGGGGEPQYDYETWLDAVFA
;
A
#
# COMPACT_ATOMS: atom_id res chain seq x y z
N MET A 1 30.17 -51.77 -84.40
CA MET A 1 29.40 -50.68 -83.74
C MET A 1 29.48 -50.85 -82.22
N GLU A 2 29.32 -52.07 -81.70
CA GLU A 2 29.47 -52.45 -80.29
C GLU A 2 30.85 -52.11 -79.68
N ASP A 3 31.94 -52.43 -80.39
CA ASP A 3 33.33 -52.18 -79.96
C ASP A 3 33.67 -50.67 -79.77
N SER A 4 32.95 -49.79 -80.48
CA SER A 4 33.10 -48.33 -80.39
C SER A 4 32.40 -47.75 -79.15
N LEU A 5 31.25 -48.32 -78.77
CA LEU A 5 30.49 -47.90 -77.59
C LEU A 5 31.16 -48.36 -76.29
N GLU A 6 31.72 -49.57 -76.27
CA GLU A 6 32.51 -50.07 -75.13
C GLU A 6 33.79 -49.25 -74.92
N THR A 7 34.46 -48.88 -76.01
CA THR A 7 35.65 -48.02 -75.95
C THR A 7 35.31 -46.63 -75.39
N ARG A 8 34.22 -46.00 -75.88
CA ARG A 8 33.76 -44.70 -75.38
C ARG A 8 33.38 -44.75 -73.90
N SER A 9 32.63 -45.78 -73.47
CA SER A 9 32.25 -45.95 -72.05
C SER A 9 33.48 -46.09 -71.14
N ARG A 10 34.49 -46.85 -71.58
CA ARG A 10 35.76 -47.00 -70.86
C ARG A 10 36.52 -45.67 -70.73
N ASP A 11 36.52 -44.85 -71.78
CA ASP A 11 37.21 -43.55 -71.77
C ASP A 11 36.54 -42.56 -70.80
N VAL A 12 35.21 -42.51 -70.78
CA VAL A 12 34.43 -41.70 -69.81
C VAL A 12 34.71 -42.15 -68.38
N GLN A 13 34.69 -43.45 -68.13
CA GLN A 13 34.99 -44.01 -66.81
C GLN A 13 36.42 -43.70 -66.36
N GLN A 14 37.40 -43.80 -67.26
CA GLN A 14 38.78 -43.42 -66.97
C GLN A 14 38.90 -41.94 -66.57
N ARG A 15 38.26 -41.02 -67.31
CA ARG A 15 38.29 -39.59 -66.97
C ARG A 15 37.63 -39.32 -65.63
N THR A 16 36.44 -39.88 -65.41
CA THR A 16 35.65 -39.68 -64.18
C THR A 16 36.41 -40.19 -62.95
N PHE A 17 36.96 -41.40 -63.02
CA PHE A 17 37.72 -41.99 -61.92
C PHE A 17 39.04 -41.25 -61.67
N CYS A 18 39.71 -40.76 -62.72
CA CYS A 18 40.89 -39.92 -62.57
C CYS A 18 40.56 -38.61 -61.87
N LYS A 19 39.51 -37.89 -62.32
CA LYS A 19 39.02 -36.67 -61.66
C LYS A 19 38.67 -36.95 -60.20
N TRP A 20 37.94 -38.02 -59.91
CA TRP A 20 37.56 -38.40 -58.55
C TRP A 20 38.78 -38.65 -57.65
N LEU A 21 39.78 -39.41 -58.11
CA LEU A 21 41.01 -39.62 -57.35
C LEU A 21 41.78 -38.31 -57.14
N ASN A 22 41.80 -37.43 -58.14
CA ASN A 22 42.42 -36.12 -58.03
C ASN A 22 41.75 -35.25 -56.97
N THR A 23 40.41 -35.32 -56.80
CA THR A 23 39.74 -34.62 -55.68
C THR A 23 40.30 -35.01 -54.32
N LYS A 24 40.76 -36.26 -54.15
CA LYS A 24 41.37 -36.74 -52.90
C LYS A 24 42.82 -36.30 -52.77
N LEU A 25 43.59 -36.38 -53.84
CA LEU A 25 45.00 -35.94 -53.86
C LEU A 25 45.11 -34.43 -53.60
N GLU A 26 44.32 -33.63 -54.30
CA GLU A 26 44.34 -32.16 -54.20
C GLU A 26 43.92 -31.68 -52.81
N ALA A 27 42.91 -32.32 -52.20
CA ALA A 27 42.50 -32.03 -50.82
C ALA A 27 43.64 -32.20 -49.79
N HIS A 28 44.66 -33.01 -50.11
CA HIS A 28 45.85 -33.23 -49.28
C HIS A 28 47.13 -32.64 -49.87
N ASN A 29 47.02 -31.71 -50.82
CA ASN A 29 48.14 -31.03 -51.50
C ASN A 29 49.10 -31.97 -52.25
N TYR A 30 48.62 -33.11 -52.74
CA TYR A 30 49.38 -33.96 -53.65
C TYR A 30 49.16 -33.57 -55.12
N GLU A 31 50.17 -33.82 -55.97
CA GLU A 31 50.07 -33.53 -57.40
C GLU A 31 49.01 -34.40 -58.09
N PRO A 32 48.10 -33.82 -58.89
CA PRO A 32 47.07 -34.56 -59.59
C PRO A 32 47.65 -35.55 -60.61
N MET A 33 46.89 -36.59 -60.90
CA MET A 33 47.20 -37.56 -61.93
C MET A 33 46.69 -37.08 -63.29
N THR A 34 47.49 -37.38 -64.32
CA THR A 34 47.15 -37.13 -65.74
C THR A 34 46.81 -38.44 -66.45
N SER A 35 47.31 -39.58 -65.96
CA SER A 35 47.05 -40.90 -66.54
C SER A 35 47.03 -41.96 -65.45
N LEU A 36 45.88 -42.61 -65.25
CA LEU A 36 45.73 -43.73 -64.31
C LEU A 36 46.76 -44.83 -64.54
N VAL A 37 47.08 -45.14 -65.80
CA VAL A 37 48.03 -46.19 -66.16
C VAL A 37 49.46 -45.81 -65.76
N LYS A 38 49.91 -44.60 -66.10
CA LYS A 38 51.30 -44.19 -65.82
C LYS A 38 51.49 -43.87 -64.35
N ASP A 39 50.57 -43.11 -63.76
CA ASP A 39 50.74 -42.50 -62.45
C ASP A 39 50.47 -43.47 -61.28
N LEU A 40 49.78 -44.60 -61.54
CA LEU A 40 49.61 -45.68 -60.56
C LEU A 40 50.64 -46.80 -60.71
N SER A 41 51.36 -46.87 -61.84
CA SER A 41 52.27 -47.99 -62.17
C SER A 41 53.44 -48.17 -61.19
N ASP A 42 53.78 -47.13 -60.43
CA ASP A 42 54.89 -47.15 -59.47
C ASP A 42 54.43 -47.38 -58.02
N GLY A 43 53.12 -47.43 -57.79
CA GLY A 43 52.46 -47.66 -56.51
C GLY A 43 52.52 -46.50 -55.52
N VAL A 44 53.23 -45.40 -55.79
CA VAL A 44 53.39 -44.28 -54.84
C VAL A 44 52.06 -43.56 -54.64
N LYS A 45 51.42 -43.10 -55.73
CA LYS A 45 50.13 -42.42 -55.64
C LYS A 45 49.02 -43.34 -55.13
N LEU A 46 49.10 -44.62 -55.46
CA LEU A 46 48.14 -45.62 -54.95
C LEU A 46 48.23 -45.74 -53.42
N ILE A 47 49.43 -45.78 -52.85
CA ILE A 47 49.61 -45.76 -51.39
C ILE A 47 49.08 -44.45 -50.80
N GLN A 48 49.41 -43.29 -51.38
CA GLN A 48 48.93 -41.99 -50.88
C GLN A 48 47.40 -41.92 -50.84
N LEU A 49 46.74 -42.40 -51.90
CA LEU A 49 45.28 -42.51 -51.96
C LEU A 49 44.73 -43.44 -50.87
N MET A 50 45.40 -44.56 -50.60
CA MET A 50 44.99 -45.48 -49.53
C MET A 50 45.18 -44.88 -48.14
N GLU A 51 46.25 -44.10 -47.93
CA GLU A 51 46.45 -43.37 -46.68
C GLU A 51 45.35 -42.32 -46.47
N ILE A 52 44.98 -41.58 -47.52
CA ILE A 52 43.90 -40.58 -47.49
C ILE A 52 42.54 -41.23 -47.22
N MET A 53 42.16 -42.24 -48.01
CA MET A 53 40.85 -42.89 -47.90
C MET A 53 40.72 -43.75 -46.64
N GLY A 54 41.84 -44.24 -46.13
CA GLY A 54 41.92 -45.03 -44.92
C GLY A 54 42.03 -44.23 -43.63
N ASP A 55 42.38 -42.94 -43.74
CA ASP A 55 42.79 -42.07 -42.63
C ASP A 55 43.84 -42.72 -41.71
N CYS A 56 44.84 -43.39 -42.32
CA CYS A 56 45.91 -44.06 -41.59
C CYS A 56 47.17 -44.18 -42.44
N SER A 57 48.35 -44.12 -41.82
CA SER A 57 49.59 -44.32 -42.57
C SER A 57 49.84 -45.80 -42.87
N LEU A 58 50.27 -46.10 -44.09
CA LEU A 58 50.72 -47.43 -44.50
C LEU A 58 52.18 -47.69 -44.07
N GLY A 59 52.85 -46.72 -43.44
CA GLY A 59 54.23 -46.81 -42.98
C GLY A 59 55.24 -46.62 -44.12
N ARG A 60 56.44 -47.19 -43.99
CA ARG A 60 57.52 -46.97 -44.96
C ARG A 60 57.25 -47.68 -46.30
N TYR A 61 57.45 -46.97 -47.41
CA TYR A 61 57.39 -47.47 -48.79
C TYR A 61 58.44 -46.76 -49.67
N ASN A 62 58.66 -47.26 -50.89
CA ASN A 62 59.65 -46.71 -51.82
C ASN A 62 59.12 -45.43 -52.46
N LYS A 63 59.63 -44.24 -52.08
CA LYS A 63 59.15 -42.95 -52.62
C LYS A 63 59.56 -42.67 -54.06
N ASN A 64 60.65 -43.26 -54.54
CA ASN A 64 61.18 -43.10 -55.89
C ASN A 64 61.56 -44.47 -56.48
N PRO A 65 60.59 -45.37 -56.72
CA PRO A 65 60.87 -46.75 -57.13
C PRO A 65 61.34 -46.80 -58.60
N ARG A 66 62.58 -47.25 -58.82
CA ARG A 66 63.16 -47.39 -60.17
C ARG A 66 63.12 -48.83 -60.67
N LEU A 67 63.26 -49.79 -59.77
CA LEU A 67 63.22 -51.22 -60.08
C LEU A 67 61.78 -51.73 -60.09
N ARG A 68 61.45 -52.64 -61.02
CA ARG A 68 60.11 -53.27 -61.08
C ARG A 68 59.71 -53.89 -59.74
N VAL A 69 60.66 -54.52 -59.04
CA VAL A 69 60.43 -55.10 -57.71
C VAL A 69 60.00 -54.04 -56.69
N GLN A 70 60.63 -52.86 -56.68
CA GLN A 70 60.24 -51.77 -55.77
C GLN A 70 58.83 -51.23 -56.05
N LYS A 71 58.45 -51.19 -57.34
CA LYS A 71 57.08 -50.82 -57.75
C LYS A 71 56.07 -51.89 -57.31
N ALA A 72 56.39 -53.17 -57.49
CA ALA A 72 55.57 -54.28 -57.04
C ALA A 72 55.38 -54.31 -55.52
N GLU A 73 56.43 -54.04 -54.74
CA GLU A 73 56.33 -53.91 -53.28
C GLU A 73 55.35 -52.79 -52.87
N ASN A 74 55.45 -51.62 -53.50
CA ASN A 74 54.53 -50.51 -53.22
C ASN A 74 53.09 -50.85 -53.58
N VAL A 75 52.86 -51.38 -54.79
CA VAL A 75 51.52 -51.74 -55.25
C VAL A 75 50.94 -52.84 -54.35
N ASN A 76 51.71 -53.90 -54.05
CA ASN A 76 51.25 -55.00 -53.20
C ASN A 76 50.83 -54.50 -51.82
N LYS A 77 51.62 -53.59 -51.23
CA LYS A 77 51.30 -52.95 -49.96
C LYS A 77 49.97 -52.19 -49.99
N ALA A 78 49.66 -51.49 -51.08
CA ALA A 78 48.36 -50.84 -51.24
C ALA A 78 47.23 -51.87 -51.44
N LEU A 79 47.43 -52.92 -52.24
CA LEU A 79 46.43 -53.97 -52.46
C LEU A 79 46.11 -54.77 -51.18
N GLU A 80 47.11 -55.04 -50.34
CA GLU A 80 46.94 -55.64 -49.03
C GLU A 80 46.08 -54.75 -48.12
N PHE A 81 46.33 -53.44 -48.13
CA PHE A 81 45.52 -52.48 -47.39
C PHE A 81 44.06 -52.49 -47.85
N ILE A 82 43.82 -52.46 -49.17
CA ILE A 82 42.48 -52.53 -49.75
C ILE A 82 41.73 -53.80 -49.29
N THR A 83 42.43 -54.93 -49.35
CA THR A 83 41.89 -56.23 -48.90
C THR A 83 41.58 -56.22 -47.41
N SER A 84 42.45 -55.62 -46.58
CA SER A 84 42.25 -55.50 -45.14
C SER A 84 41.01 -54.68 -44.75
N ARG A 85 40.57 -53.75 -45.61
CA ARG A 85 39.37 -52.92 -45.44
C ARG A 85 38.09 -53.59 -45.95
N GLY A 86 38.15 -54.87 -46.27
CA GLY A 86 37.02 -55.71 -46.66
C GLY A 86 36.67 -55.68 -48.15
N VAL A 87 37.53 -55.11 -49.00
CA VAL A 87 37.34 -55.10 -50.45
C VAL A 87 37.88 -56.38 -51.08
N LYS A 88 37.05 -57.10 -51.83
CA LYS A 88 37.49 -58.31 -52.55
C LYS A 88 38.06 -57.92 -53.92
N LEU A 89 39.38 -58.10 -54.09
CA LEU A 89 40.08 -57.91 -55.35
C LEU A 89 40.15 -59.25 -56.11
N THR A 90 39.17 -59.52 -56.98
CA THR A 90 39.18 -60.75 -57.80
C THR A 90 39.98 -60.52 -59.08
N ASN A 91 41.04 -61.31 -59.27
CA ASN A 91 41.92 -61.28 -60.46
C ASN A 91 42.69 -59.96 -60.66
N ILE A 92 43.11 -59.29 -59.58
CA ILE A 92 43.93 -58.07 -59.65
C ILE A 92 45.21 -58.31 -58.83
N GLY A 93 46.35 -58.41 -59.50
CA GLY A 93 47.67 -58.50 -58.89
C GLY A 93 48.50 -57.22 -59.07
N PRO A 94 49.67 -57.13 -58.42
CA PRO A 94 50.56 -55.99 -58.57
C PRO A 94 51.08 -55.83 -60.01
N GLU A 95 51.31 -56.93 -60.72
CA GLU A 95 51.78 -56.91 -62.11
C GLU A 95 50.77 -56.23 -63.05
N ASP A 96 49.47 -56.43 -62.83
CA ASP A 96 48.42 -55.83 -63.65
C ASP A 96 48.40 -54.30 -63.58
N ILE A 97 48.81 -53.73 -62.44
CA ILE A 97 48.87 -52.28 -62.22
C ILE A 97 50.18 -51.72 -62.79
N ILE A 98 51.29 -52.41 -62.58
CA ILE A 98 52.61 -51.99 -63.10
C ILE A 98 52.62 -52.01 -64.63
N ASP A 99 52.05 -53.05 -65.23
CA ASP A 99 51.98 -53.23 -66.69
C ASP A 99 50.87 -52.41 -67.33
N GLY A 100 50.03 -51.73 -66.53
CA GLY A 100 49.06 -50.78 -67.05
C GLY A 100 47.80 -51.39 -67.63
N ASN A 101 47.33 -52.52 -67.07
CA ASN A 101 46.06 -53.14 -67.47
C ASN A 101 44.89 -52.24 -67.06
N LEU A 102 44.50 -51.32 -67.96
CA LEU A 102 43.48 -50.31 -67.71
C LEU A 102 42.15 -50.91 -67.23
N LYS A 103 41.72 -52.06 -67.77
CA LYS A 103 40.46 -52.71 -67.37
C LYS A 103 40.49 -53.12 -65.89
N LEU A 104 41.60 -53.69 -65.42
CA LEU A 104 41.77 -54.10 -64.03
C LEU A 104 41.99 -52.89 -63.10
N ILE A 105 42.72 -51.87 -63.56
CA ILE A 105 42.89 -50.60 -62.82
C ILE A 105 41.54 -49.92 -62.60
N LEU A 106 40.70 -49.78 -63.63
CA LEU A 106 39.35 -49.22 -63.49
C LEU A 106 38.47 -50.09 -62.59
N GLY A 107 38.58 -51.42 -62.68
CA GLY A 107 37.91 -52.35 -61.80
C GLY A 107 38.28 -52.14 -60.32
N MET A 108 39.57 -51.96 -60.03
CA MET A 108 40.06 -51.65 -58.68
C MET A 108 39.56 -50.28 -58.18
N ILE A 109 39.64 -49.24 -59.00
CA ILE A 109 39.19 -47.90 -58.59
C ILE A 109 37.68 -47.89 -58.34
N TRP A 110 36.91 -48.63 -59.13
CA TRP A 110 35.48 -48.80 -58.88
C TRP A 110 35.20 -49.44 -57.52
N THR A 111 35.91 -50.51 -57.14
CA THR A 111 35.69 -51.15 -55.84
C THR A 111 36.07 -50.22 -54.68
N LEU A 112 37.06 -49.34 -54.89
CA LEU A 112 37.41 -48.27 -53.95
C LEU A 112 36.30 -47.23 -53.81
N ILE A 113 35.79 -46.69 -54.92
CA ILE A 113 34.66 -45.73 -54.91
C ILE A 113 33.45 -46.36 -54.21
N LEU A 114 33.09 -47.58 -54.60
CA LEU A 114 31.98 -48.30 -54.00
C LEU A 114 32.16 -48.44 -52.49
N ARG A 115 33.35 -48.83 -52.01
CA ARG A 115 33.60 -49.08 -50.59
C ARG A 115 33.70 -47.82 -49.74
N PHE A 116 34.35 -46.77 -50.23
CA PHE A 116 34.74 -45.61 -49.44
C PHE A 116 33.90 -44.36 -49.73
N THR A 117 33.01 -44.41 -50.73
CA THR A 117 32.09 -43.30 -51.04
C THR A 117 30.65 -43.76 -51.03
N ILE A 118 30.33 -44.92 -51.60
CA ILE A 118 28.92 -45.31 -51.77
C ILE A 118 28.43 -46.23 -50.62
N ALA A 119 29.29 -47.11 -50.10
CA ALA A 119 28.91 -48.13 -49.12
C ALA A 119 28.22 -47.57 -47.87
N ASP A 120 28.64 -46.39 -47.41
CA ASP A 120 28.11 -45.76 -46.20
C ASP A 120 26.75 -45.05 -46.41
N ILE A 121 26.21 -45.07 -47.64
CA ILE A 121 24.90 -44.51 -48.02
C ILE A 121 23.75 -45.52 -47.78
N SER A 122 24.04 -46.69 -47.21
CA SER A 122 23.07 -47.75 -46.95
C SER A 122 21.95 -47.31 -45.99
N GLU A 123 20.74 -47.09 -46.51
CA GLU A 123 19.49 -46.94 -45.73
C GLU A 123 18.69 -48.26 -45.71
N GLU A 124 18.00 -48.52 -44.59
CA GLU A 124 16.92 -49.53 -44.49
C GLU A 124 17.30 -50.98 -44.89
N GLY A 125 18.57 -51.36 -44.76
CA GLY A 125 19.04 -52.72 -45.08
C GLY A 125 19.19 -53.01 -46.58
N LEU A 126 19.08 -51.97 -47.43
CA LEU A 126 19.32 -52.03 -48.87
C LEU A 126 20.82 -52.07 -49.18
N SER A 127 21.19 -52.53 -50.38
CA SER A 127 22.55 -52.34 -50.85
C SER A 127 22.87 -50.85 -51.02
N ALA A 128 24.13 -50.48 -50.91
CA ALA A 128 24.59 -49.10 -51.05
C ALA A 128 24.12 -48.38 -52.33
N LYS A 129 24.03 -49.13 -53.44
CA LYS A 129 23.50 -48.63 -54.73
C LYS A 129 22.00 -48.34 -54.63
N GLU A 130 21.23 -49.28 -54.06
CA GLU A 130 19.79 -49.14 -53.90
C GLU A 130 19.44 -48.01 -52.92
N GLY A 131 20.20 -47.85 -51.84
CA GLY A 131 20.07 -46.73 -50.91
C GLY A 131 20.28 -45.38 -51.59
N LEU A 132 21.35 -45.24 -52.39
CA LEU A 132 21.59 -44.01 -53.16
C LEU A 132 20.47 -43.74 -54.19
N LEU A 133 19.97 -44.79 -54.86
CA LEU A 133 18.88 -44.66 -55.83
C LEU A 133 17.58 -44.22 -55.14
N LEU A 134 17.24 -44.84 -54.01
CA LEU A 134 16.07 -44.50 -53.21
C LEU A 134 16.16 -43.07 -52.69
N TRP A 135 17.33 -42.61 -52.25
CA TRP A 135 17.55 -41.21 -51.88
C TRP A 135 17.27 -40.27 -53.04
N CYS A 136 17.79 -40.56 -54.24
CA CYS A 136 17.52 -39.75 -55.43
C CYS A 136 16.02 -39.68 -55.71
N GLN A 137 15.35 -40.84 -55.75
CA GLN A 137 13.91 -40.94 -55.98
C GLN A 137 13.09 -40.14 -54.95
N ARG A 138 13.42 -40.25 -53.66
CA ARG A 138 12.73 -39.51 -52.59
C ARG A 138 12.89 -38.00 -52.76
N LYS A 139 14.09 -37.53 -53.12
CA LYS A 139 14.38 -36.10 -53.30
C LYS A 139 13.81 -35.53 -54.60
N THR A 140 13.69 -36.35 -55.65
CA THR A 140 13.14 -35.91 -56.94
C THR A 140 11.65 -36.22 -57.13
N ALA A 141 11.01 -36.98 -56.23
CA ALA A 141 9.58 -37.31 -56.30
C ALA A 141 8.62 -36.11 -56.52
N PRO A 142 8.88 -34.90 -56.00
CA PRO A 142 8.01 -33.74 -56.25
C PRO A 142 8.04 -33.21 -57.70
N TYR A 143 9.02 -33.61 -58.51
CA TYR A 143 9.26 -33.05 -59.86
C TYR A 143 8.67 -33.98 -60.92
N LYS A 144 7.61 -33.52 -61.60
CA LYS A 144 6.82 -34.36 -62.52
C LYS A 144 7.60 -34.84 -63.74
N GLU A 145 8.57 -34.05 -64.19
CA GLU A 145 9.39 -34.35 -65.37
C GLU A 145 10.57 -35.28 -65.06
N VAL A 146 10.78 -35.64 -63.78
CA VAL A 146 11.94 -36.43 -63.36
C VAL A 146 11.49 -37.78 -62.79
N ASP A 147 11.93 -38.84 -63.45
CA ASP A 147 11.74 -40.22 -62.98
C ASP A 147 13.09 -40.95 -62.93
N VAL A 148 13.66 -41.06 -61.73
CA VAL A 148 14.98 -41.67 -61.52
C VAL A 148 14.83 -43.17 -61.28
N GLN A 149 15.17 -43.98 -62.29
CA GLN A 149 15.06 -45.45 -62.26
C GLN A 149 16.42 -46.15 -62.34
N ASP A 150 17.44 -45.46 -62.85
CA ASP A 150 18.79 -45.98 -62.98
C ASP A 150 19.85 -44.90 -62.73
N PHE A 151 21.13 -45.28 -62.81
CA PHE A 151 22.26 -44.34 -62.86
C PHE A 151 22.82 -44.20 -64.29
N SER A 152 21.96 -44.31 -65.30
CA SER A 152 22.34 -44.21 -66.71
C SER A 152 21.43 -43.21 -67.42
N LEU A 153 20.33 -43.66 -68.01
CA LEU A 153 19.50 -42.83 -68.88
C LEU A 153 18.64 -41.82 -68.12
N SER A 154 18.25 -42.11 -66.87
CA SER A 154 17.47 -41.20 -66.01
C SER A 154 18.16 -39.85 -65.73
N TRP A 155 19.45 -39.72 -66.06
CA TRP A 155 20.25 -38.52 -65.81
C TRP A 155 20.61 -37.76 -67.10
N SER A 156 20.27 -38.31 -68.27
CA SER A 156 20.76 -37.84 -69.58
C SER A 156 20.19 -36.48 -70.04
N ASP A 157 19.08 -36.05 -69.45
CA ASP A 157 18.45 -34.76 -69.73
C ASP A 157 18.90 -33.63 -68.77
N GLY A 158 19.72 -33.94 -67.76
CA GLY A 158 20.19 -33.01 -66.75
C GLY A 158 19.13 -32.55 -65.74
N LEU A 159 17.86 -32.93 -65.90
CA LEU A 159 16.77 -32.48 -65.04
C LEU A 159 16.85 -33.09 -63.65
N ALA A 160 17.25 -34.36 -63.55
CA ALA A 160 17.45 -35.04 -62.26
C ALA A 160 18.52 -34.33 -61.40
N LEU A 161 19.62 -33.85 -62.01
CA LEU A 161 20.64 -33.08 -61.30
C LEU A 161 20.11 -31.72 -60.84
N CYS A 162 19.38 -31.02 -61.72
CA CYS A 162 18.75 -29.74 -61.37
C CYS A 162 17.73 -29.90 -60.23
N ALA A 163 16.93 -30.97 -60.26
CA ALA A 163 15.94 -31.26 -59.23
C ALA A 163 16.58 -31.57 -57.88
N LEU A 164 17.69 -32.33 -57.84
CA LEU A 164 18.44 -32.57 -56.61
C LEU A 164 18.98 -31.28 -55.99
N ILE A 165 19.51 -30.37 -56.82
CA ILE A 165 19.99 -29.06 -56.38
C ILE A 165 18.83 -28.22 -55.84
N HIS A 166 17.75 -28.05 -56.61
CA HIS A 166 16.62 -27.21 -56.23
C HIS A 166 15.89 -27.74 -54.98
N CYS A 167 15.82 -29.06 -54.78
CA CYS A 167 15.19 -29.66 -53.61
C CYS A 167 15.90 -29.27 -52.29
N HIS A 168 17.23 -29.17 -52.30
CA HIS A 168 18.01 -28.81 -51.11
C HIS A 168 18.31 -27.32 -51.03
N ARG A 169 18.48 -26.66 -52.18
CA ARG A 169 18.89 -25.26 -52.31
C ARG A 169 18.10 -24.60 -53.45
N PRO A 170 16.82 -24.29 -53.22
CA PRO A 170 15.97 -23.68 -54.25
C PRO A 170 16.42 -22.27 -54.64
N ASP A 171 17.25 -21.64 -53.81
CA ASP A 171 17.84 -20.32 -54.07
C ASP A 171 18.91 -20.33 -55.17
N LEU A 172 19.50 -21.48 -55.49
CA LEU A 172 20.61 -21.57 -56.45
C LEU A 172 20.19 -21.77 -57.90
N LEU A 173 18.96 -22.22 -58.14
CA LEU A 173 18.44 -22.54 -59.47
C LEU A 173 16.92 -22.47 -59.46
N ASP A 174 16.31 -21.80 -60.45
CA ASP A 174 14.86 -21.81 -60.62
C ASP A 174 14.45 -22.97 -61.54
N TYR A 175 13.94 -24.05 -60.96
CA TYR A 175 13.63 -25.27 -61.72
C TYR A 175 12.49 -25.05 -62.72
N ASP A 176 11.47 -24.28 -62.38
CA ASP A 176 10.27 -24.13 -63.21
C ASP A 176 10.54 -23.33 -64.49
N LYS A 177 11.58 -22.48 -64.48
CA LYS A 177 12.01 -21.69 -65.64
C LYS A 177 12.94 -22.43 -66.61
N LEU A 178 13.38 -23.64 -66.28
CA LEU A 178 14.26 -24.41 -67.16
C LEU A 178 13.52 -24.86 -68.42
N ASP A 179 14.18 -24.76 -69.58
CA ASP A 179 13.74 -25.44 -70.79
C ASP A 179 13.98 -26.95 -70.62
N LYS A 180 12.88 -27.69 -70.40
CA LYS A 180 12.91 -29.14 -70.15
C LYS A 180 13.38 -29.96 -71.36
N THR A 181 13.46 -29.34 -72.54
CA THR A 181 13.92 -30.03 -73.77
C THR A 181 15.42 -29.86 -74.02
N ASP A 182 16.06 -28.85 -73.42
CA ASP A 182 17.48 -28.55 -73.61
C ASP A 182 18.38 -29.24 -72.57
N ARG A 183 18.72 -30.51 -72.87
CA ARG A 183 19.56 -31.35 -72.02
C ARG A 183 20.96 -30.78 -71.74
N HIS A 184 21.58 -30.14 -72.72
CA HIS A 184 22.96 -29.66 -72.58
C HIS A 184 23.03 -28.44 -71.67
N THR A 185 22.09 -27.51 -71.85
CA THR A 185 22.01 -26.30 -71.01
C THR A 185 21.67 -26.67 -69.56
N ASN A 186 20.70 -27.56 -69.36
CA ASN A 186 20.32 -28.01 -68.01
C ASN A 186 21.49 -28.71 -67.28
N THR A 187 22.18 -29.63 -67.96
CA THR A 187 23.33 -30.34 -67.38
C THR A 187 24.48 -29.39 -67.07
N ARG A 188 24.81 -28.47 -67.99
CA ARG A 188 25.87 -27.48 -67.80
C ARG A 188 25.56 -26.55 -66.63
N LEU A 189 24.31 -26.14 -66.50
CA LEU A 189 23.85 -25.32 -65.39
C LEU A 189 24.01 -26.07 -64.06
N ALA A 190 23.55 -27.32 -63.98
CA ALA A 190 23.67 -28.13 -62.77
C ALA A 190 25.13 -28.33 -62.35
N PHE A 191 26.03 -28.65 -63.29
CA PHE A 191 27.46 -28.81 -63.00
C PHE A 191 28.09 -27.51 -62.50
N ARG A 192 27.84 -26.39 -63.17
CA ARG A 192 28.36 -25.08 -62.74
C ARG A 192 27.90 -24.71 -61.33
N VAL A 193 26.60 -24.86 -61.05
CA VAL A 193 26.05 -24.56 -59.72
C VAL A 193 26.65 -25.46 -58.66
N ALA A 194 26.81 -26.75 -58.95
CA ALA A 194 27.39 -27.72 -58.03
C ALA A 194 28.86 -27.40 -57.69
N GLU A 195 29.66 -27.00 -58.68
CA GLU A 195 31.07 -26.65 -58.48
C GLU A 195 31.23 -25.30 -57.75
N GLU A 196 30.57 -24.25 -58.24
CA GLU A 196 30.75 -22.88 -57.72
C GLU A 196 30.14 -22.67 -56.33
N HIS A 197 29.00 -23.32 -56.02
CA HIS A 197 28.20 -23.01 -54.83
C HIS A 197 28.10 -24.17 -53.83
N LEU A 198 28.28 -25.41 -54.28
CA LEU A 198 28.18 -26.60 -53.42
C LEU A 198 29.54 -27.29 -53.19
N GLY A 199 30.60 -26.83 -53.86
CA GLY A 199 31.94 -27.41 -53.74
C GLY A 199 32.02 -28.86 -54.24
N ILE A 200 31.11 -29.27 -55.15
CA ILE A 200 31.09 -30.59 -55.76
C ILE A 200 31.88 -30.52 -57.08
N PRO A 201 33.09 -31.11 -57.18
CA PRO A 201 33.93 -30.98 -58.36
C PRO A 201 33.29 -31.67 -59.58
N GLN A 202 33.35 -31.05 -60.75
CA GLN A 202 32.73 -31.60 -61.96
C GLN A 202 33.47 -32.86 -62.47
N LEU A 203 32.96 -34.05 -62.10
CA LEU A 203 33.57 -35.34 -62.49
C LEU A 203 33.21 -35.80 -63.91
N LEU A 204 32.08 -35.35 -64.44
CA LEU A 204 31.56 -35.72 -65.75
C LEU A 204 31.58 -34.54 -66.72
N ASP A 205 31.76 -34.81 -68.01
CA ASP A 205 31.57 -33.80 -69.04
C ASP A 205 30.10 -33.82 -69.53
N VAL A 206 29.60 -32.71 -70.09
CA VAL A 206 28.17 -32.59 -70.47
C VAL A 206 27.82 -33.61 -71.55
N GLU A 207 28.72 -33.78 -72.52
CA GLU A 207 28.60 -34.70 -73.65
C GLU A 207 28.59 -36.17 -73.21
N ASP A 208 29.25 -36.48 -72.09
CA ASP A 208 29.31 -37.84 -71.52
C ASP A 208 27.97 -38.27 -70.92
N LEU A 209 27.15 -37.30 -70.50
CA LEU A 209 25.83 -37.52 -69.93
C LEU A 209 24.70 -37.41 -70.97
N CYS A 210 24.81 -36.47 -71.91
CA CYS A 210 23.71 -36.10 -72.82
C CYS A 210 23.70 -36.82 -74.17
N ASP A 211 24.86 -37.13 -74.75
CA ASP A 211 24.98 -37.53 -76.17
C ASP A 211 24.99 -39.04 -76.40
N SER A 212 25.20 -39.82 -75.34
CA SER A 212 25.27 -41.28 -75.39
C SER A 212 24.74 -41.89 -74.11
N LYS A 213 24.50 -43.20 -74.11
CA LYS A 213 24.15 -43.93 -72.88
C LYS A 213 25.25 -43.70 -71.83
N PRO A 214 24.96 -43.04 -70.70
CA PRO A 214 25.98 -42.73 -69.70
C PRO A 214 26.51 -44.01 -69.02
N ASP A 215 27.78 -43.99 -68.62
CA ASP A 215 28.36 -45.09 -67.84
C ASP A 215 27.82 -45.07 -66.40
N GLU A 216 27.19 -46.17 -65.99
CA GLU A 216 26.49 -46.27 -64.71
C GLU A 216 27.39 -45.98 -63.52
N ARG A 217 28.62 -46.49 -63.56
CA ARG A 217 29.60 -46.31 -62.47
C ARG A 217 30.05 -44.87 -62.36
N SER A 218 30.23 -44.20 -63.49
CA SER A 218 30.65 -42.80 -63.56
C SER A 218 29.56 -41.87 -63.02
N VAL A 219 28.29 -42.10 -63.40
CA VAL A 219 27.14 -41.35 -62.87
C VAL A 219 26.95 -41.61 -61.37
N MET A 220 27.01 -42.87 -60.91
CA MET A 220 26.93 -43.21 -59.49
C MET A 220 27.99 -42.48 -58.66
N THR A 221 29.23 -42.42 -59.16
CA THR A 221 30.34 -41.72 -58.49
C THR A 221 30.03 -40.25 -58.30
N TYR A 222 29.48 -39.61 -59.34
CA TYR A 222 29.16 -38.19 -59.28
C TYR A 222 27.95 -37.91 -58.39
N VAL A 223 26.86 -38.67 -58.54
CA VAL A 223 25.65 -38.51 -57.72
C VAL A 223 25.93 -38.79 -56.23
N ALA A 224 26.81 -39.74 -55.91
CA ALA A 224 27.26 -39.95 -54.53
C ALA A 224 27.96 -38.70 -53.94
N SER A 225 28.63 -37.89 -54.76
CA SER A 225 29.23 -36.62 -54.31
C SER A 225 28.16 -35.60 -53.92
N PHE A 226 27.02 -35.55 -54.63
CA PHE A 226 25.85 -34.75 -54.22
C PHE A 226 25.25 -35.25 -52.90
N PHE A 227 25.10 -36.57 -52.74
CA PHE A 227 24.59 -37.14 -51.50
C PHE A 227 25.43 -36.71 -50.29
N HIS A 228 26.76 -36.80 -50.38
CA HIS A 228 27.65 -36.42 -49.28
C HIS A 228 27.62 -34.93 -48.98
N ALA A 229 27.61 -34.08 -50.01
CA ALA A 229 27.53 -32.64 -49.84
C ALA A 229 26.24 -32.25 -49.08
N PHE A 230 25.08 -32.71 -49.57
CA PHE A 230 23.81 -32.38 -48.93
C PHE A 230 23.62 -33.05 -47.56
N SER A 231 24.04 -34.30 -47.37
CA SER A 231 23.97 -34.96 -46.05
C SER A 231 24.79 -34.22 -45.00
N THR A 232 25.97 -33.72 -45.37
CA THR A 232 26.82 -32.92 -44.47
C THR A 232 26.14 -31.61 -44.09
N MET A 233 25.48 -30.94 -45.05
CA MET A 233 24.71 -29.72 -44.81
C MET A 233 23.53 -29.95 -43.86
N ASP A 234 22.72 -30.99 -44.10
CA ASP A 234 21.57 -31.34 -43.26
C ASP A 234 21.99 -31.67 -41.81
N GLN A 235 23.13 -32.35 -41.64
CA GLN A 235 23.71 -32.61 -40.32
C GLN A 235 24.13 -31.32 -39.61
N ALA A 236 24.79 -30.40 -40.31
CA ALA A 236 25.21 -29.12 -39.76
C ALA A 236 24.00 -28.26 -39.33
N GLU A 237 22.91 -28.23 -40.12
CA GLU A 237 21.67 -27.54 -39.75
C GLU A 237 21.04 -28.17 -38.50
N THR A 238 20.98 -29.50 -38.44
CA THR A 238 20.41 -30.22 -37.29
C THR A 238 21.19 -29.93 -35.99
N VAL A 239 22.52 -29.91 -36.05
CA VAL A 239 23.37 -29.53 -34.90
C VAL A 239 23.11 -28.08 -34.52
N SER A 240 23.05 -27.17 -35.49
CA SER A 240 22.79 -25.74 -35.25
C SER A 240 21.44 -25.52 -34.56
N ARG A 241 20.37 -26.17 -35.04
CA ARG A 241 19.03 -26.08 -34.44
C ARG A 241 18.99 -26.66 -33.02
N ARG A 242 19.78 -27.69 -32.72
CA ARG A 242 19.90 -28.22 -31.35
C ARG A 242 20.55 -27.22 -30.41
N VAL A 243 21.63 -26.57 -30.87
CA VAL A 243 22.32 -25.52 -30.09
C VAL A 243 21.41 -24.31 -29.88
N GLU A 244 20.70 -23.86 -30.92
CA GLU A 244 19.74 -22.77 -30.85
C GLU A 244 18.66 -23.03 -29.80
N LYS A 245 17.97 -24.18 -29.87
CA LYS A 245 16.93 -24.56 -28.90
C LYS A 245 17.47 -24.63 -27.47
N PHE A 246 18.70 -25.11 -27.29
CA PHE A 246 19.34 -25.14 -25.98
C PHE A 246 19.65 -23.73 -25.47
N ALA A 247 20.13 -22.84 -26.34
CA ALA A 247 20.39 -21.44 -26.00
C ALA A 247 19.10 -20.71 -25.59
N GLU A 248 18.00 -20.88 -26.33
CA GLU A 248 16.68 -20.33 -25.99
C GLU A 248 16.19 -20.82 -24.62
N LEU A 249 16.34 -22.13 -24.35
CA LEU A 249 16.00 -22.72 -23.06
C LEU A 249 16.79 -22.06 -21.93
N MET A 250 18.11 -21.93 -22.09
CA MET A 250 19.00 -21.35 -21.10
C MET A 250 18.74 -19.86 -20.89
N GLN A 251 18.45 -19.11 -21.96
CA GLN A 251 18.05 -17.71 -21.87
C GLN A 251 16.75 -17.55 -21.09
N SER A 252 15.73 -18.38 -21.38
CA SER A 252 14.46 -18.37 -20.63
C SER A 252 14.67 -18.66 -19.14
N VAL A 253 15.49 -19.65 -18.80
CA VAL A 253 15.86 -19.95 -17.40
C VAL A 253 16.59 -18.77 -16.75
N TRP A 254 17.52 -18.14 -17.47
CA TRP A 254 18.26 -16.98 -16.98
C TRP A 254 17.33 -15.80 -16.67
N VAL A 255 16.38 -15.49 -17.56
CA VAL A 255 15.38 -14.44 -17.33
C VAL A 255 14.56 -14.73 -16.08
N SER A 256 14.05 -15.95 -15.90
CA SER A 256 13.27 -16.33 -14.72
C SER A 256 14.06 -16.26 -13.42
N LYS A 257 15.35 -16.62 -13.43
CA LYS A 257 16.24 -16.49 -12.26
C LYS A 257 16.43 -15.03 -11.87
N ASN A 258 16.73 -14.16 -12.84
CA ASN A 258 16.91 -12.73 -12.59
C ASN A 258 15.63 -12.06 -12.11
N ASP A 259 14.47 -12.44 -12.67
CA ASP A 259 13.17 -11.94 -12.20
C ASP A 259 12.91 -12.34 -10.74
N TYR A 260 13.12 -13.62 -10.40
CA TYR A 260 13.02 -14.10 -9.03
C TYR A 260 13.91 -13.27 -8.08
N GLU A 261 15.20 -13.13 -8.40
CA GLU A 261 16.13 -12.40 -7.53
C GLU A 261 15.75 -10.92 -7.38
N ARG A 262 15.32 -10.26 -8.46
CA ARG A 262 14.87 -8.86 -8.41
C ARG A 262 13.65 -8.70 -7.52
N ARG A 263 12.65 -9.55 -7.70
CA ARG A 263 11.38 -9.53 -6.95
C ARG A 263 11.62 -9.81 -5.46
N VAL A 264 12.42 -10.83 -5.13
CA VAL A 264 12.79 -11.14 -3.74
C VAL A 264 13.55 -10.00 -3.08
N ARG A 265 14.53 -9.39 -3.75
CA ARG A 265 15.25 -8.21 -3.21
C ARG A 265 14.31 -7.05 -2.91
N ALA A 266 13.39 -6.77 -3.82
CA ALA A 266 12.43 -5.68 -3.65
C ALA A 266 11.49 -5.95 -2.47
N LEU A 267 10.97 -7.17 -2.36
CA LEU A 267 10.13 -7.59 -1.24
C LEU A 267 10.88 -7.45 0.09
N LEU A 268 12.06 -8.08 0.22
CA LEU A 268 12.86 -8.04 1.45
C LEU A 268 13.19 -6.61 1.88
N ARG A 269 13.54 -5.73 0.92
CA ARG A 269 13.77 -4.30 1.19
C ARG A 269 12.52 -3.62 1.75
N ALA A 270 11.37 -3.79 1.11
CA ALA A 270 10.12 -3.17 1.52
C ALA A 270 9.67 -3.63 2.93
N LEU A 271 9.86 -4.92 3.22
CA LEU A 271 9.62 -5.49 4.55
C LEU A 271 10.51 -4.84 5.62
N ASN A 272 11.79 -4.63 5.33
CA ASN A 272 12.73 -4.03 6.27
C ASN A 272 12.49 -2.53 6.48
N GLU A 273 12.25 -1.78 5.41
CA GLU A 273 11.96 -0.35 5.46
C GLU A 273 10.72 -0.05 6.31
N THR A 274 9.65 -0.82 6.13
CA THR A 274 8.40 -0.65 6.90
C THR A 274 8.60 -0.91 8.39
N GLN A 275 9.40 -1.92 8.73
CA GLN A 275 9.76 -2.19 10.12
C GLN A 275 10.59 -1.04 10.72
N SER A 276 11.51 -0.46 9.94
CA SER A 276 12.29 0.71 10.37
C SER A 276 11.42 1.94 10.61
N VAL A 277 10.43 2.19 9.73
CA VAL A 277 9.45 3.26 9.91
C VAL A 277 8.67 3.05 11.20
N TRP A 278 8.17 1.84 11.47
CA TRP A 278 7.44 1.55 12.72
C TRP A 278 8.32 1.67 13.97
N ALA A 279 9.60 1.30 13.88
CA ALA A 279 10.54 1.41 14.99
C ALA A 279 10.90 2.86 15.34
N SER A 280 10.92 3.75 14.35
CA SER A 280 11.24 5.18 14.52
C SER A 280 10.01 6.06 14.78
N SER A 281 8.81 5.54 14.51
CA SER A 281 7.54 6.24 14.76
C SER A 281 7.37 6.58 16.23
N ARG A 282 6.95 7.82 16.52
CA ARG A 282 6.63 8.30 17.88
C ARG A 282 5.19 8.79 17.94
N PHE A 283 4.63 8.83 19.13
CA PHE A 283 3.33 9.44 19.40
C PHE A 283 3.58 10.82 20.00
N ASP A 284 2.78 11.81 19.59
CA ASP A 284 2.84 13.16 20.16
C ASP A 284 2.07 13.30 21.49
N GLY A 285 1.34 12.24 21.89
CA GLY A 285 0.54 12.17 23.11
C GLY A 285 -0.92 12.57 22.93
N THR A 286 -1.32 13.01 21.72
CA THR A 286 -2.71 13.37 21.41
C THR A 286 -3.51 12.18 20.90
N TYR A 287 -4.82 12.19 21.18
CA TYR A 287 -5.72 11.15 20.68
C TYR A 287 -5.81 11.15 19.15
N SER A 288 -5.80 12.33 18.52
CA SER A 288 -5.88 12.48 17.06
C SER A 288 -4.70 11.82 16.33
N ASP A 289 -3.47 12.01 16.80
CA ASP A 289 -2.28 11.35 16.25
C ASP A 289 -2.34 9.83 16.45
N ALA A 290 -2.62 9.36 17.66
CA ALA A 290 -2.71 7.93 17.94
C ALA A 290 -3.80 7.24 17.07
N ARG A 291 -4.93 7.93 16.85
CA ARG A 291 -5.99 7.48 15.93
C ARG A 291 -5.54 7.49 14.48
N ALA A 292 -4.85 8.53 14.02
CA ALA A 292 -4.32 8.61 12.66
C ALA A 292 -3.32 7.47 12.37
N GLN A 293 -2.40 7.20 13.30
CA GLN A 293 -1.45 6.09 13.20
C GLN A 293 -2.16 4.72 13.20
N SER A 294 -3.24 4.58 13.96
CA SER A 294 -4.09 3.37 13.94
C SER A 294 -4.75 3.17 12.57
N VAL A 295 -5.36 4.21 11.99
CA VAL A 295 -5.98 4.17 10.66
C VAL A 295 -4.95 3.85 9.58
N GLN A 296 -3.78 4.48 9.61
CA GLN A 296 -2.70 4.21 8.66
C GLN A 296 -2.24 2.74 8.74
N PHE A 297 -2.11 2.21 9.96
CA PHE A 297 -1.73 0.81 10.18
C PHE A 297 -2.79 -0.17 9.66
N ILE A 298 -4.07 0.12 9.87
CA ILE A 298 -5.18 -0.68 9.30
C ILE A 298 -5.15 -0.63 7.77
N SER A 299 -4.96 0.56 7.18
CA SER A 299 -4.84 0.74 5.73
C SER A 299 -3.69 -0.09 5.15
N TYR A 300 -2.50 -0.05 5.77
CA TYR A 300 -1.37 -0.90 5.41
C TYR A 300 -1.74 -2.40 5.38
N LYS A 301 -2.46 -2.88 6.40
CA LYS A 301 -2.89 -4.30 6.47
C LYS A 301 -3.87 -4.69 5.36
N GLN A 302 -4.73 -3.76 4.95
CA GLN A 302 -5.76 -4.00 3.93
C GLN A 302 -5.23 -3.81 2.49
N THR A 303 -4.13 -3.09 2.32
CA THR A 303 -3.57 -2.75 1.00
C THR A 303 -2.21 -3.42 0.79
N THR A 304 -1.14 -2.78 1.29
CA THR A 304 0.25 -3.12 1.05
C THR A 304 0.57 -4.55 1.51
N LYS A 305 0.16 -4.93 2.73
CA LYS A 305 0.40 -6.29 3.25
C LYS A 305 -0.21 -7.37 2.34
N ARG A 306 -1.40 -7.12 1.77
CA ARG A 306 -2.04 -8.08 0.84
C ARG A 306 -1.21 -8.27 -0.42
N THR A 307 -0.70 -7.18 -1.00
CA THR A 307 0.17 -7.26 -2.18
C THR A 307 1.44 -8.07 -1.89
N TRP A 308 2.02 -7.95 -0.71
CA TRP A 308 3.18 -8.73 -0.31
C TRP A 308 2.89 -10.21 -0.04
N VAL A 309 1.69 -10.53 0.48
CA VAL A 309 1.25 -11.93 0.61
C VAL A 309 1.18 -12.59 -0.77
N THR A 310 0.58 -11.91 -1.76
CA THR A 310 0.55 -12.39 -3.15
C THR A 310 1.95 -12.51 -3.73
N GLU A 311 2.78 -11.48 -3.59
CA GLU A 311 4.15 -11.47 -4.10
C GLU A 311 4.99 -12.62 -3.51
N ARG A 312 4.86 -12.89 -2.21
CA ARG A 312 5.54 -14.01 -1.54
C ARG A 312 5.15 -15.36 -2.15
N GLN A 313 3.86 -15.55 -2.46
CA GLN A 313 3.38 -16.76 -3.12
C GLN A 313 3.94 -16.86 -4.54
N ASP A 314 3.90 -15.77 -5.30
CA ASP A 314 4.33 -15.74 -6.70
C ASP A 314 5.83 -16.02 -6.84
N VAL A 315 6.69 -15.46 -5.97
CA VAL A 315 8.13 -15.75 -6.01
C VAL A 315 8.44 -17.19 -5.64
N ALA A 316 7.69 -17.80 -4.71
CA ALA A 316 7.81 -19.21 -4.38
C ALA A 316 7.41 -20.10 -5.57
N THR A 317 6.31 -19.77 -6.24
CA THR A 317 5.88 -20.46 -7.47
C THR A 317 6.90 -20.28 -8.59
N LEU A 318 7.44 -19.08 -8.80
CA LEU A 318 8.46 -18.81 -9.80
C LEU A 318 9.74 -19.63 -9.54
N PHE A 319 10.19 -19.70 -8.29
CA PHE A 319 11.32 -20.56 -7.91
C PHE A 319 11.03 -22.04 -8.20
N GLY A 320 9.85 -22.53 -7.82
CA GLY A 320 9.42 -23.90 -8.10
C GLY A 320 9.39 -24.22 -9.61
N ASN A 321 8.92 -23.27 -10.42
CA ASN A 321 8.90 -23.40 -11.88
C ASN A 321 10.32 -23.45 -12.46
N VAL A 322 11.24 -22.61 -11.98
CA VAL A 322 12.66 -22.65 -12.38
C VAL A 322 13.29 -24.00 -12.04
N GLN A 323 13.06 -24.50 -10.82
CA GLN A 323 13.58 -25.82 -10.40
C GLN A 323 13.03 -26.95 -11.25
N THR A 324 11.72 -26.95 -11.49
CA THR A 324 11.04 -27.96 -12.32
C THR A 324 11.62 -27.95 -13.73
N LYS A 325 11.76 -26.76 -14.32
CA LYS A 325 12.33 -26.61 -15.66
C LYS A 325 13.77 -27.15 -15.72
N LEU A 326 14.62 -26.83 -14.75
CA LEU A 326 15.98 -27.37 -14.69
C LEU A 326 16.00 -28.90 -14.57
N LYS A 327 15.15 -29.48 -13.70
CA LYS A 327 15.03 -30.93 -13.51
C LYS A 327 14.55 -31.65 -14.77
N THR A 328 13.56 -31.10 -15.48
CA THR A 328 13.04 -31.67 -16.72
C THR A 328 14.14 -31.90 -17.77
N TYR A 329 15.14 -31.02 -17.82
CA TYR A 329 16.26 -31.11 -18.76
C TYR A 329 17.54 -31.68 -18.12
N ALA A 330 17.45 -32.28 -16.92
CA ALA A 330 18.59 -32.83 -16.17
C ALA A 330 19.73 -31.81 -15.95
N LEU A 331 19.38 -30.53 -15.83
CA LEU A 331 20.32 -29.44 -15.55
C LEU A 331 20.54 -29.27 -14.04
N ARG A 332 21.67 -28.67 -13.69
CA ARG A 332 22.01 -28.36 -12.30
C ARG A 332 20.93 -27.48 -11.67
N GLU A 333 20.50 -27.88 -10.46
CA GLU A 333 19.53 -27.14 -9.67
C GLU A 333 19.99 -25.70 -9.41
N TYR A 334 19.01 -24.79 -9.36
CA TYR A 334 19.28 -23.40 -9.08
C TYR A 334 19.49 -23.18 -7.58
N VAL A 335 20.59 -22.52 -7.23
CA VAL A 335 20.83 -22.07 -5.86
C VAL A 335 20.82 -20.54 -5.88
N PRO A 336 19.87 -19.87 -5.19
CA PRO A 336 19.84 -18.43 -5.11
C PRO A 336 21.11 -17.86 -4.45
N PRO A 337 21.47 -16.60 -4.76
CA PRO A 337 22.50 -15.89 -4.00
C PRO A 337 22.16 -15.84 -2.50
N PRO A 338 23.19 -15.74 -1.62
CA PRO A 338 22.98 -15.64 -0.17
C PRO A 338 22.01 -14.52 0.19
N GLY A 339 21.04 -14.81 1.07
CA GLY A 339 20.02 -13.86 1.50
C GLY A 339 18.79 -13.75 0.59
N LEU A 340 18.73 -14.52 -0.51
CA LEU A 340 17.59 -14.54 -1.46
C LEU A 340 16.92 -15.91 -1.57
N SER A 341 17.17 -16.80 -0.62
CA SER A 341 16.47 -18.09 -0.57
C SER A 341 15.03 -17.91 -0.09
N LEU A 342 14.18 -18.92 -0.33
CA LEU A 342 12.81 -18.91 0.20
C LEU A 342 12.78 -18.90 1.73
N THR A 343 13.77 -19.53 2.38
CA THR A 343 13.91 -19.49 3.84
C THR A 343 14.23 -18.08 4.33
N ASP A 344 15.07 -17.32 3.62
CA ASP A 344 15.34 -15.91 3.97
C ASP A 344 14.07 -15.04 3.88
N VAL A 345 13.21 -15.32 2.89
CA VAL A 345 11.91 -14.64 2.74
C VAL A 345 10.96 -14.99 3.88
N ASP A 346 10.88 -16.26 4.26
CA ASP A 346 10.03 -16.71 5.38
C ASP A 346 10.51 -16.18 6.73
N ASP A 347 11.82 -16.11 6.96
CA ASP A 347 12.41 -15.52 8.15
C ASP A 347 12.12 -14.01 8.23
N ALA A 348 12.30 -13.29 7.12
CA ALA A 348 11.97 -11.86 7.05
C ALA A 348 10.47 -11.60 7.24
N TRP A 349 9.61 -12.47 6.70
CA TRP A 349 8.17 -12.41 6.89
C TRP A 349 7.78 -12.63 8.36
N SER A 350 8.40 -13.60 9.03
CA SER A 350 8.16 -13.87 10.44
C SER A 350 8.54 -12.67 11.32
N LYS A 351 9.68 -12.04 11.06
CA LYS A 351 10.10 -10.80 11.73
C LYS A 351 9.12 -9.64 11.49
N LEU A 352 8.59 -9.50 10.27
CA LEU A 352 7.54 -8.52 9.97
C LEU A 352 6.30 -8.75 10.84
N LEU A 353 5.84 -10.00 10.98
CA LEU A 353 4.65 -10.33 11.78
C LEU A 353 4.85 -10.00 13.27
N GLU A 354 6.04 -10.26 13.82
CA GLU A 354 6.39 -9.87 15.18
C GLU A 354 6.36 -8.34 15.36
N SER A 355 7.00 -7.61 14.42
CA SER A 355 7.00 -6.15 14.38
C SER A 355 5.59 -5.57 14.24
N GLU A 356 4.73 -6.18 13.42
CA GLU A 356 3.33 -5.79 13.24
C GLU A 356 2.53 -6.00 14.54
N ALA A 357 2.70 -7.14 15.20
CA ALA A 357 2.07 -7.42 16.49
C ALA A 357 2.54 -6.46 17.58
N LYS A 358 3.84 -6.09 17.58
CA LYS A 358 4.38 -5.07 18.49
C LYS A 358 3.78 -3.70 18.21
N ARG A 359 3.75 -3.27 16.94
CA ARG A 359 3.19 -1.97 16.53
C ARG A 359 1.72 -1.84 16.91
N SER A 360 0.91 -2.85 16.62
CA SER A 360 -0.51 -2.90 17.02
C SER A 360 -0.69 -2.77 18.54
N ARG A 361 0.08 -3.53 19.32
CA ARG A 361 0.06 -3.45 20.80
C ARG A 361 0.45 -2.06 21.29
N THR A 362 1.49 -1.45 20.72
CA THR A 362 1.93 -0.10 21.11
C THR A 362 0.86 0.95 20.81
N ILE A 363 0.25 0.95 19.60
CA ILE A 363 -0.83 1.88 19.25
C ILE A 363 -2.00 1.75 20.23
N ASN A 364 -2.46 0.52 20.48
CA ASN A 364 -3.61 0.29 21.38
C ASN A 364 -3.29 0.69 22.83
N ALA A 365 -2.07 0.39 23.31
CA ALA A 365 -1.64 0.79 24.65
C ALA A 365 -1.60 2.32 24.79
N GLN A 366 -1.09 3.03 23.78
CA GLN A 366 -1.06 4.50 23.77
C GLN A 366 -2.46 5.11 23.75
N ILE A 367 -3.37 4.62 22.89
CA ILE A 367 -4.76 5.08 22.89
C ILE A 367 -5.41 4.87 24.27
N ARG A 368 -5.16 3.71 24.90
CA ARG A 368 -5.71 3.40 26.23
C ARG A 368 -5.13 4.33 27.29
N GLN A 369 -3.83 4.60 27.26
CA GLN A 369 -3.15 5.53 28.16
C GLN A 369 -3.66 6.97 27.99
N ILE A 370 -3.87 7.44 26.76
CA ILE A 370 -4.40 8.78 26.49
C ILE A 370 -5.82 8.91 27.04
N LYS A 371 -6.71 7.96 26.72
CA LYS A 371 -8.08 7.94 27.27
C LYS A 371 -8.08 7.95 28.80
N GLU A 372 -7.20 7.17 29.41
CA GLU A 372 -7.07 7.12 30.86
C GLU A 372 -6.59 8.45 31.46
N SER A 373 -5.64 9.11 30.81
CA SER A 373 -5.17 10.44 31.21
C SER A 373 -6.26 11.50 31.08
N LEU A 374 -7.09 11.43 30.03
CA LEU A 374 -8.21 12.34 29.82
C LEU A 374 -9.29 12.16 30.89
N ARG A 375 -9.64 10.91 31.23
CA ARG A 375 -10.58 10.61 32.33
C ARG A 375 -10.13 11.24 33.66
N LYS A 376 -8.87 11.04 34.02
CA LYS A 376 -8.30 11.60 35.26
C LYS A 376 -8.27 13.13 35.21
N LYS A 377 -7.81 13.72 34.10
CA LYS A 377 -7.79 15.18 33.93
C LYS A 377 -9.18 15.80 34.10
N PHE A 378 -10.20 15.23 33.47
CA PHE A 378 -11.57 15.70 33.63
C PHE A 378 -12.04 15.54 35.08
N ALA A 379 -11.84 14.36 35.68
CA ALA A 379 -12.28 14.09 37.04
C ALA A 379 -11.59 14.98 38.08
N ASP A 380 -10.29 15.23 37.95
CA ASP A 380 -9.54 16.10 38.86
C ASP A 380 -10.06 17.54 38.79
N LEU A 381 -10.34 18.05 37.58
CA LEU A 381 -10.90 19.40 37.38
C LEU A 381 -12.34 19.49 37.92
N ALA A 382 -13.18 18.50 37.60
CA ALA A 382 -14.57 18.44 38.03
C ALA A 382 -14.69 18.33 39.57
N ASN A 383 -13.94 17.41 40.18
CA ASN A 383 -13.93 17.22 41.63
C ASN A 383 -13.35 18.43 42.37
N ASP A 384 -12.30 19.09 41.84
CA ASP A 384 -11.78 20.33 42.45
C ASP A 384 -12.80 21.47 42.37
N PHE A 385 -13.46 21.62 41.23
CA PHE A 385 -14.50 22.61 41.03
C PHE A 385 -15.67 22.39 41.98
N GLN A 386 -16.16 21.16 42.09
CA GLN A 386 -17.23 20.78 43.02
C GLN A 386 -16.86 21.05 44.48
N ARG A 387 -15.63 20.71 44.90
CA ARG A 387 -15.18 21.00 46.27
C ARG A 387 -15.19 22.50 46.58
N ARG A 388 -14.84 23.34 45.60
CA ARG A 388 -14.88 24.81 45.77
C ARG A 388 -16.32 25.32 45.87
N LEU A 389 -17.23 24.82 45.05
CA LEU A 389 -18.66 25.15 45.15
C LEU A 389 -19.22 24.76 46.51
N PHE A 390 -18.92 23.54 46.98
CA PHE A 390 -19.35 23.08 48.30
C PHE A 390 -18.75 23.92 49.44
N SER A 391 -17.47 24.29 49.37
CA SER A 391 -16.84 25.17 50.36
C SER A 391 -17.56 26.52 50.44
N ILE A 392 -17.85 27.15 49.31
CA ILE A 392 -18.56 28.44 49.27
C ILE A 392 -19.96 28.30 49.82
N SER A 393 -20.69 27.25 49.45
CA SER A 393 -22.04 26.97 49.96
C SER A 393 -22.06 26.73 51.48
N SER A 394 -21.09 25.94 51.99
CA SER A 394 -20.96 25.67 53.42
C SER A 394 -20.58 26.94 54.20
N GLU A 395 -19.66 27.74 53.67
CA GLU A 395 -19.26 29.00 54.30
C GLU A 395 -20.44 29.99 54.32
N LEU A 396 -21.19 30.11 53.22
CA LEU A 396 -22.40 30.92 53.12
C LEU A 396 -23.45 30.56 54.18
N ALA A 397 -23.63 29.25 54.43
CA ALA A 397 -24.56 28.77 55.45
C ALA A 397 -24.09 29.05 56.89
N SER A 398 -22.78 29.21 57.11
CA SER A 398 -22.18 29.45 58.42
C SER A 398 -21.98 30.94 58.77
N ILE A 399 -22.41 31.85 57.91
CA ILE A 399 -22.31 33.30 58.13
C ILE A 399 -23.20 33.70 59.31
N ASP A 400 -22.56 34.24 60.34
CA ASP A 400 -23.17 34.67 61.61
C ASP A 400 -22.33 35.80 62.23
N GLY A 401 -22.87 36.51 63.22
CA GLY A 401 -22.23 37.64 63.90
C GLY A 401 -22.85 39.01 63.57
N PRO A 402 -22.17 40.12 63.91
CA PRO A 402 -22.62 41.46 63.55
C PRO A 402 -22.81 41.62 62.04
N LEU A 403 -23.78 42.43 61.62
CA LEU A 403 -24.13 42.59 60.19
C LEU A 403 -22.95 43.09 59.35
N GLU A 404 -22.09 43.93 59.91
CA GLU A 404 -20.87 44.44 59.29
C GLU A 404 -19.87 43.31 58.99
N ASP A 405 -19.64 42.43 59.97
CA ASP A 405 -18.75 41.27 59.82
C ASP A 405 -19.33 40.29 58.80
N GLN A 406 -20.65 40.08 58.81
CA GLN A 406 -21.31 39.24 57.82
C GLN A 406 -21.20 39.83 56.40
N GLN A 407 -21.32 41.15 56.24
CA GLN A 407 -21.16 41.84 54.96
C GLN A 407 -19.73 41.67 54.40
N GLU A 408 -18.71 41.83 55.24
CA GLU A 408 -17.32 41.59 54.86
C GLU A 408 -17.08 40.12 54.44
N GLN A 409 -17.64 39.16 55.20
CA GLN A 409 -17.54 37.73 54.87
C GLN A 409 -18.16 37.41 53.51
N ILE A 410 -19.33 37.97 53.17
CA ILE A 410 -19.96 37.73 51.87
C ILE A 410 -19.20 38.40 50.73
N GLN A 411 -18.70 39.61 50.91
CA GLN A 411 -17.87 40.27 49.89
C GLN A 411 -16.61 39.44 49.58
N ASN A 412 -15.99 38.83 50.60
CA ASN A 412 -14.88 37.90 50.40
C ASN A 412 -15.32 36.66 49.59
N LEU A 413 -16.46 36.04 49.91
CA LEU A 413 -17.00 34.94 49.11
C LEU A 413 -17.26 35.34 47.66
N GLN A 414 -17.81 36.53 47.42
CA GLN A 414 -18.08 37.05 46.08
C GLN A 414 -16.79 37.21 45.24
N THR A 415 -15.70 37.69 45.84
CA THR A 415 -14.40 37.77 45.15
C THR A 415 -13.82 36.39 44.80
N ARG A 416 -14.07 35.37 45.64
CA ARG A 416 -13.66 33.99 45.39
C ARG A 416 -14.49 33.29 44.32
N MET A 417 -15.68 33.80 44.01
CA MET A 417 -16.53 33.27 42.95
C MET A 417 -16.11 33.73 41.55
N THR A 418 -15.47 34.90 41.41
CA THR A 418 -15.02 35.42 40.12
C THR A 418 -14.21 34.42 39.26
N PRO A 419 -13.23 33.66 39.80
CA PRO A 419 -12.47 32.69 39.01
C PRO A 419 -13.24 31.41 38.66
N LEU A 420 -14.42 31.15 39.25
CA LEU A 420 -15.15 29.90 39.03
C LEU A 420 -15.60 29.73 37.58
N ASN A 421 -15.95 30.82 36.89
CA ASN A 421 -16.37 30.73 35.49
C ASN A 421 -15.20 30.29 34.57
N ASP A 422 -13.97 30.75 34.83
CA ASP A 422 -12.78 30.28 34.11
C ASP A 422 -12.49 28.82 34.42
N MET A 423 -12.66 28.39 35.68
CA MET A 423 -12.52 26.99 36.06
C MET A 423 -13.54 26.08 35.36
N LEU A 424 -14.82 26.48 35.34
CA LEU A 424 -15.87 25.75 34.63
C LEU A 424 -15.54 25.63 33.14
N SER A 425 -15.04 26.70 32.51
CA SER A 425 -14.60 26.66 31.12
C SER A 425 -13.49 25.62 30.85
N LYS A 426 -12.61 25.37 31.83
CA LYS A 426 -11.58 24.33 31.75
C LYS A 426 -12.16 22.93 31.91
N VAL A 427 -13.18 22.76 32.76
CA VAL A 427 -13.93 21.50 32.90
C VAL A 427 -14.63 21.16 31.58
N VAL A 428 -15.35 22.11 30.97
CA VAL A 428 -16.03 21.95 29.67
C VAL A 428 -15.03 21.53 28.59
N LYS A 429 -13.89 22.22 28.47
CA LYS A 429 -12.85 21.85 27.50
C LYS A 429 -12.30 20.44 27.72
N ALA A 430 -12.14 20.03 28.97
CA ALA A 430 -11.69 18.66 29.27
C ALA A 430 -12.75 17.61 28.89
N GLU A 431 -14.04 17.92 29.01
CA GLU A 431 -15.13 17.06 28.54
C GLU A 431 -15.15 16.96 27.00
N GLU A 432 -14.95 18.07 26.29
CA GLU A 432 -14.84 18.08 24.82
C GLU A 432 -13.68 17.19 24.33
N GLU A 433 -12.52 17.24 25.01
CA GLU A 433 -11.40 16.34 24.73
C GLU A 433 -11.74 14.86 24.98
N CYS A 434 -12.46 14.55 26.07
CA CYS A 434 -12.97 13.20 26.36
C CYS A 434 -13.93 12.71 25.28
N ASN A 435 -14.88 13.55 24.85
CA ASN A 435 -15.87 13.25 23.82
C ASN A 435 -15.19 13.01 22.46
N ALA A 436 -14.23 13.86 22.07
CA ALA A 436 -13.45 13.67 20.85
C ALA A 436 -12.67 12.35 20.84
N ALA A 437 -12.29 11.85 22.02
CA ALA A 437 -11.65 10.57 22.21
C ALA A 437 -12.61 9.38 22.36
N ASN A 438 -13.93 9.59 22.28
CA ASN A 438 -14.98 8.61 22.58
C ASN A 438 -14.72 7.95 23.95
N VAL A 439 -14.64 8.76 25.00
CA VAL A 439 -14.60 8.31 26.40
C VAL A 439 -16.02 8.36 26.93
N ASP A 440 -16.68 7.20 26.97
CA ASP A 440 -18.11 7.14 27.29
C ASP A 440 -18.39 7.10 28.81
N GLU A 441 -17.43 6.61 29.59
CA GLU A 441 -17.56 6.39 31.04
C GLU A 441 -16.31 6.86 31.78
N ASN A 442 -16.50 7.46 32.95
CA ASN A 442 -15.44 7.94 33.82
C ASN A 442 -15.67 7.54 35.29
N ASP A 443 -14.96 6.51 35.74
CA ASP A 443 -15.09 5.99 37.11
C ASP A 443 -14.44 6.91 38.19
N TYR A 444 -13.73 7.97 37.79
CA TYR A 444 -13.00 8.85 38.70
C TYR A 444 -13.83 10.03 39.22
N THR A 445 -15.01 10.28 38.64
CA THR A 445 -15.92 11.32 39.10
C THR A 445 -17.37 10.93 38.79
N VAL A 446 -18.28 11.33 39.67
CA VAL A 446 -19.72 11.18 39.48
C VAL A 446 -20.36 12.44 38.90
N PHE A 447 -19.58 13.52 38.77
CA PHE A 447 -20.08 14.82 38.35
C PHE A 447 -20.01 14.98 36.85
N THR A 448 -21.09 15.45 36.25
CA THR A 448 -21.10 15.92 34.87
C THR A 448 -20.90 17.42 34.80
N THR A 449 -20.46 17.93 33.66
CA THR A 449 -20.32 19.38 33.46
C THR A 449 -21.65 20.10 33.62
N GLN A 450 -22.77 19.46 33.23
CA GLN A 450 -24.12 20.00 33.38
C GLN A 450 -24.50 20.15 34.86
N ASP A 451 -24.22 19.13 35.69
CA ASP A 451 -24.48 19.19 37.13
C ASP A 451 -23.68 20.33 37.79
N LEU A 452 -22.40 20.45 37.43
CA LEU A 452 -21.51 21.47 37.99
C LEU A 452 -21.89 22.89 37.56
N GLN A 453 -22.36 23.06 36.32
CA GLN A 453 -22.89 24.33 35.85
C GLN A 453 -24.14 24.72 36.64
N PHE A 454 -25.07 23.78 36.82
CA PHE A 454 -26.28 24.02 37.60
C PHE A 454 -25.97 24.35 39.07
N GLU A 455 -25.05 23.62 39.70
CA GLU A 455 -24.62 23.91 41.08
C GLU A 455 -23.97 25.31 41.19
N LEU A 456 -23.16 25.73 40.21
CA LEU A 456 -22.61 27.09 40.19
C LEU A 456 -23.72 28.14 40.13
N GLU A 457 -24.70 27.97 39.24
CA GLU A 457 -25.84 28.89 39.11
C GLU A 457 -26.61 29.00 40.44
N LEU A 458 -26.85 27.88 41.12
CA LEU A 458 -27.52 27.86 42.43
C LEU A 458 -26.72 28.57 43.52
N VAL A 459 -25.39 28.35 43.58
CA VAL A 459 -24.51 29.04 44.54
C VAL A 459 -24.49 30.54 44.27
N VAL A 460 -24.43 30.95 42.99
CA VAL A 460 -24.48 32.37 42.60
C VAL A 460 -25.77 33.02 43.08
N GLN A 461 -26.92 32.39 42.84
CA GLN A 461 -28.21 32.88 43.31
C GLN A 461 -28.28 32.92 44.84
N SER A 462 -27.78 31.90 45.54
CA SER A 462 -27.82 31.84 47.00
C SER A 462 -26.98 32.94 47.64
N VAL A 463 -25.80 33.22 47.09
CA VAL A 463 -24.94 34.33 47.55
C VAL A 463 -25.63 35.67 47.30
N ALA A 464 -26.19 35.90 46.12
CA ALA A 464 -26.92 37.14 45.81
C ALA A 464 -28.10 37.38 46.78
N LYS A 465 -28.89 36.34 47.08
CA LYS A 465 -30.00 36.41 48.06
C LYS A 465 -29.53 36.72 49.48
N LYS A 466 -28.35 36.21 49.87
CA LYS A 466 -27.79 36.48 51.19
C LYS A 466 -27.23 37.91 51.25
N ILE A 467 -26.61 38.43 50.19
CA ILE A 467 -26.21 39.84 50.08
C ILE A 467 -27.42 40.74 50.31
N SER A 468 -28.48 40.56 49.51
CA SER A 468 -29.68 41.40 49.59
C SER A 468 -30.33 41.32 50.97
N PHE A 469 -30.40 40.13 51.57
CA PHE A 469 -30.90 39.98 52.92
C PHE A 469 -30.09 40.78 53.96
N ILE A 470 -28.75 40.69 53.93
CA ILE A 470 -27.91 41.39 54.90
C ILE A 470 -28.00 42.91 54.71
N ASP A 471 -27.92 43.39 53.46
CA ASP A 471 -28.03 44.81 53.15
C ASP A 471 -29.38 45.36 53.66
N ASN A 472 -30.47 44.62 53.45
CA ASN A 472 -31.80 45.02 53.93
C ASN A 472 -31.88 45.03 55.47
N GLN A 473 -31.24 44.07 56.16
CA GLN A 473 -31.18 44.06 57.62
C GLN A 473 -30.35 45.23 58.20
N ILE A 474 -29.28 45.65 57.51
CA ILE A 474 -28.48 46.82 57.90
C ILE A 474 -29.33 48.09 57.82
N VAL A 475 -30.08 48.25 56.73
CA VAL A 475 -31.02 49.37 56.54
C VAL A 475 -32.08 49.38 57.64
N SER A 476 -32.77 48.26 57.87
CA SER A 476 -33.81 48.15 58.91
C SER A 476 -33.30 48.50 60.31
N ARG A 477 -32.06 48.11 60.66
CA ARG A 477 -31.45 48.44 61.97
C ARG A 477 -31.18 49.93 62.14
N ASN A 478 -30.85 50.63 61.06
CA ASN A 478 -30.57 52.07 61.09
C ASN A 478 -31.87 52.92 61.16
N MET A 479 -33.04 52.31 60.95
CA MET A 479 -34.34 52.98 61.00
C MET A 479 -34.98 52.86 62.38
N THR A 480 -34.59 53.76 63.28
CA THR A 480 -35.04 53.76 64.69
C THR A 480 -36.48 54.26 64.90
N ASN A 481 -37.07 54.91 63.89
CA ASN A 481 -38.37 55.58 64.01
C ASN A 481 -39.56 54.64 63.69
N LEU A 482 -39.29 53.39 63.31
CA LEU A 482 -40.30 52.41 62.93
C LEU A 482 -40.37 51.26 63.95
N THR A 483 -41.57 50.73 64.18
CA THR A 483 -41.73 49.52 65.00
C THR A 483 -41.24 48.27 64.24
N PRO A 484 -40.77 47.22 64.94
CA PRO A 484 -40.34 45.97 64.30
C PRO A 484 -41.40 45.35 63.38
N ALA A 485 -42.68 45.47 63.73
CA ALA A 485 -43.78 44.96 62.91
C ALA A 485 -43.98 45.76 61.61
N GLN A 486 -43.77 47.08 61.64
CA GLN A 486 -43.82 47.92 60.43
C GLN A 486 -42.63 47.64 59.51
N LEU A 487 -41.42 47.47 60.07
CA LEU A 487 -40.24 47.09 59.30
C LEU A 487 -40.43 45.72 58.62
N GLU A 488 -40.96 44.73 59.34
CA GLU A 488 -41.26 43.40 58.77
C GLU A 488 -42.34 43.48 57.67
N GLN A 489 -43.35 44.34 57.85
CA GLN A 489 -44.37 44.58 56.83
C GLN A 489 -43.79 45.22 55.56
N PHE A 490 -42.90 46.20 55.70
CA PHE A 490 -42.25 46.87 54.56
C PHE A 490 -41.27 45.94 53.85
N GLU A 491 -40.47 45.17 54.60
CA GLU A 491 -39.55 44.17 54.04
C GLU A 491 -40.29 43.08 53.28
N SER A 492 -41.35 42.51 53.88
CA SER A 492 -42.14 41.46 53.22
C SER A 492 -42.85 41.98 51.97
N THR A 493 -43.30 43.23 51.97
CA THR A 493 -43.89 43.87 50.79
C THR A 493 -42.85 44.07 49.69
N PHE A 494 -41.69 44.65 50.03
CA PHE A 494 -40.61 44.87 49.06
C PHE A 494 -40.20 43.53 48.39
N ARG A 495 -39.98 42.49 49.21
CA ARG A 495 -39.61 41.15 48.70
C ARG A 495 -40.70 40.47 47.89
N TYR A 496 -41.97 40.71 48.18
CA TYR A 496 -43.06 40.12 47.41
C TYR A 496 -43.13 40.69 45.99
N PHE A 497 -42.76 41.95 45.81
CA PHE A 497 -42.82 42.64 44.53
C PHE A 497 -41.50 42.66 43.76
N ASP A 498 -40.34 42.49 44.41
CA ASP A 498 -39.04 42.23 43.79
C ASP A 498 -39.01 40.79 43.22
N ARG A 499 -39.67 40.59 42.08
CA ARG A 499 -39.88 39.25 41.50
C ARG A 499 -38.65 38.67 40.83
N ASP A 500 -37.74 39.53 40.39
CA ASP A 500 -36.48 39.14 39.77
C ASP A 500 -35.33 39.01 40.78
N GLU A 501 -35.62 39.26 42.06
CA GLU A 501 -34.68 39.15 43.19
C GLU A 501 -33.43 40.01 43.00
N THR A 502 -33.58 41.14 42.30
CA THR A 502 -32.49 42.08 42.02
C THR A 502 -32.16 42.99 43.20
N ASN A 503 -32.97 42.93 44.28
CA ASN A 503 -32.96 43.86 45.39
C ASN A 503 -33.26 45.31 44.96
N THR A 504 -33.98 45.46 43.85
CA THR A 504 -34.44 46.75 43.33
C THR A 504 -35.85 46.62 42.79
N LEU A 505 -36.68 47.66 42.93
CA LEU A 505 -38.02 47.67 42.36
C LEU A 505 -38.01 48.42 41.02
N SER A 506 -38.57 47.80 39.98
CA SER A 506 -39.00 48.54 38.79
C SER A 506 -40.17 49.48 39.14
N ILE A 507 -40.43 50.47 38.27
CA ILE A 507 -41.55 51.40 38.48
C ILE A 507 -42.89 50.69 38.69
N SER A 508 -43.15 49.61 37.95
CA SER A 508 -44.36 48.80 38.08
C SER A 508 -44.42 47.99 39.38
N GLU A 509 -43.28 47.51 39.87
CA GLU A 509 -43.22 46.75 41.12
C GLU A 509 -43.34 47.68 42.33
N MET A 510 -42.70 48.85 42.28
CA MET A 510 -42.87 49.91 43.27
C MET A 510 -44.32 50.38 43.34
N ALA A 511 -44.98 50.59 42.19
CA ALA A 511 -46.39 50.95 42.13
C ALA A 511 -47.29 49.93 42.84
N ALA A 512 -47.07 48.65 42.54
CA ALA A 512 -47.84 47.56 43.12
C ALA A 512 -47.55 47.38 44.62
N ALA A 513 -46.30 47.58 45.04
CA ALA A 513 -45.87 47.55 46.44
C ALA A 513 -46.55 48.64 47.26
N LEU A 514 -46.52 49.90 46.79
CA LEU A 514 -47.19 51.02 47.45
C LEU A 514 -48.71 50.81 47.52
N ALA A 515 -49.32 50.37 46.42
CA ALA A 515 -50.75 50.07 46.38
C ALA A 515 -51.14 48.97 47.38
N SER A 516 -50.29 47.96 47.58
CA SER A 516 -50.51 46.89 48.57
C SER A 516 -50.45 47.37 50.02
N LEU A 517 -49.71 48.46 50.28
CA LEU A 517 -49.65 49.15 51.56
C LEU A 517 -50.76 50.19 51.72
N GLY A 518 -51.66 50.31 50.73
CA GLY A 518 -52.77 51.26 50.75
C GLY A 518 -52.41 52.67 50.26
N ILE A 519 -51.22 52.86 49.70
CA ILE A 519 -50.73 54.14 49.18
C ILE A 519 -50.90 54.13 47.65
N VAL A 520 -51.78 54.99 47.12
CA VAL A 520 -52.10 55.05 45.68
C VAL A 520 -51.77 56.44 45.16
N TYR A 521 -50.84 56.53 44.21
CA TYR A 521 -50.53 57.74 43.46
C TYR A 521 -51.07 57.67 42.02
N SER A 522 -51.14 58.81 41.33
CA SER A 522 -51.39 58.81 39.88
C SER A 522 -50.17 58.31 39.12
N ASP A 523 -50.35 57.81 37.89
CA ASP A 523 -49.24 57.33 37.07
C ASP A 523 -48.17 58.42 36.85
N GLU A 524 -48.58 59.69 36.70
CA GLU A 524 -47.68 60.84 36.52
C GLU A 524 -46.87 61.14 37.79
N ASP A 525 -47.52 61.15 38.96
CA ASP A 525 -46.83 61.40 40.24
C ASP A 525 -45.88 60.25 40.60
N MET A 526 -46.26 59.02 40.27
CA MET A 526 -45.46 57.84 40.55
C MET A 526 -44.17 57.78 39.72
N GLU A 527 -44.20 58.24 38.48
CA GLU A 527 -43.01 58.36 37.63
C GLU A 527 -42.04 59.42 38.17
N VAL A 528 -42.56 60.54 38.68
CA VAL A 528 -41.76 61.59 39.32
C VAL A 528 -41.09 61.07 40.60
N ILE A 529 -41.85 60.42 41.50
CA ILE A 529 -41.31 59.86 42.76
C ILE A 529 -40.27 58.78 42.46
N TYR A 530 -40.53 57.91 41.48
CA TYR A 530 -39.59 56.87 41.05
C TYR A 530 -38.27 57.49 40.55
N GLN A 531 -38.35 58.48 39.65
CA GLN A 531 -37.16 59.18 39.16
C GLN A 531 -36.37 59.84 40.28
N GLN A 532 -37.06 60.49 41.22
CA GLN A 532 -36.40 61.16 42.34
C GLN A 532 -35.66 60.16 43.23
N LEU A 533 -36.28 59.03 43.58
CA LEU A 533 -35.59 57.98 44.36
C LEU A 533 -34.40 57.38 43.62
N VAL A 534 -34.49 57.22 42.29
CA VAL A 534 -33.39 56.76 41.45
C VAL A 534 -32.27 57.81 41.38
N GLU A 535 -32.59 59.10 41.36
CA GLU A 535 -31.59 60.17 41.41
C GLU A 535 -30.86 60.22 42.77
N ASP A 536 -31.60 60.07 43.86
CA ASP A 536 -31.08 60.20 45.22
C ASP A 536 -30.31 58.95 45.68
N HIS A 537 -30.80 57.76 45.33
CA HIS A 537 -30.25 56.47 45.79
C HIS A 537 -29.62 55.63 44.66
N GLY A 538 -29.64 56.10 43.42
CA GLY A 538 -29.13 55.39 42.23
C GLY A 538 -30.09 54.34 41.68
N ALA A 539 -30.89 53.70 42.53
CA ALA A 539 -31.97 52.77 42.18
C ALA A 539 -32.99 52.71 43.33
N VAL A 540 -34.18 52.19 43.07
CA VAL A 540 -35.19 51.94 44.12
C VAL A 540 -34.84 50.66 44.88
N THR A 541 -33.81 50.75 45.71
CA THR A 541 -33.41 49.70 46.66
C THR A 541 -34.38 49.65 47.84
N PHE A 542 -34.22 48.65 48.72
CA PHE A 542 -34.98 48.60 49.97
C PHE A 542 -34.77 49.85 50.84
N GLU A 543 -33.57 50.42 50.84
CA GLU A 543 -33.26 51.68 51.53
C GLU A 543 -34.08 52.86 50.99
N ALA A 544 -34.09 53.04 49.67
CA ALA A 544 -34.88 54.08 49.01
C ALA A 544 -36.39 53.90 49.29
N PHE A 545 -36.87 52.65 49.23
CA PHE A 545 -38.26 52.31 49.46
C PHE A 545 -38.69 52.55 50.92
N ILE A 546 -37.86 52.18 51.90
CA ILE A 546 -38.15 52.43 53.31
C ILE A 546 -38.11 53.92 53.63
N ASN A 547 -37.13 54.67 53.12
CA ASN A 547 -37.05 56.11 53.37
C ASN A 547 -38.30 56.84 52.87
N LEU A 548 -38.81 56.47 51.69
CA LEU A 548 -40.09 56.96 51.18
C LEU A 548 -41.25 56.61 52.14
N LEU A 549 -41.33 55.37 52.62
CA LEU A 549 -42.41 54.94 53.52
C LEU A 549 -42.34 55.62 54.88
N VAL A 550 -41.14 55.87 55.42
CA VAL A 550 -40.95 56.67 56.64
C VAL A 550 -41.46 58.09 56.43
N GLU A 551 -41.08 58.73 55.31
CA GLU A 551 -41.53 60.08 54.96
C GLU A 551 -43.06 60.18 54.83
N ILE A 552 -43.71 59.11 54.35
CA ILE A 552 -45.18 59.05 54.20
C ILE A 552 -45.89 58.74 55.54
N THR A 553 -45.25 58.04 56.48
CA THR A 553 -45.89 57.52 57.71
C THR A 553 -45.64 58.30 59.00
N GLU A 554 -44.68 59.23 59.03
CA GLU A 554 -44.49 60.14 60.17
C GLU A 554 -45.61 61.21 60.25
N ASP A 555 -46.76 60.83 60.83
CA ASP A 555 -47.77 61.77 61.32
C ASP A 555 -47.22 62.47 62.58
N GLN A 556 -46.68 63.68 62.46
CA GLN A 556 -46.15 64.43 63.60
C GLN A 556 -47.28 64.92 64.53
N THR A 557 -47.62 64.14 65.56
CA THR A 557 -48.42 64.65 66.69
C THR A 557 -47.51 65.34 67.70
N THR A 558 -47.57 66.67 67.75
CA THR A 558 -46.78 67.49 68.68
C THR A 558 -47.34 67.45 70.10
N SER A 559 -46.50 67.67 71.13
CA SER A 559 -46.92 67.69 72.54
C SER A 559 -48.05 68.72 72.81
N GLU A 560 -48.08 69.80 72.04
CA GLU A 560 -49.11 70.84 72.10
C GLU A 560 -50.47 70.35 71.57
N GLN A 561 -50.48 69.59 70.46
CA GLN A 561 -51.70 68.99 69.91
C GLN A 561 -52.26 67.88 70.81
N LEU A 562 -51.38 67.09 71.44
CA LEU A 562 -51.80 66.05 72.40
C LEU A 562 -52.43 66.69 73.66
N ARG A 563 -51.87 67.82 74.10
CA ARG A 563 -52.38 68.63 75.20
C ARG A 563 -53.74 69.26 74.88
N GLU A 564 -53.95 69.75 73.66
CA GLU A 564 -55.27 70.20 73.21
C GLU A 564 -56.30 69.06 73.15
N ALA A 565 -55.90 67.86 72.73
CA ALA A 565 -56.78 66.70 72.72
C ALA A 565 -57.24 66.31 74.13
N PHE A 566 -56.33 66.31 75.12
CA PHE A 566 -56.70 66.07 76.51
C PHE A 566 -57.57 67.21 77.09
N ARG A 567 -57.33 68.48 76.73
CA ARG A 567 -58.24 69.59 77.10
C ARG A 567 -59.64 69.39 76.53
N GLY A 568 -59.74 68.96 75.27
CA GLY A 568 -61.01 68.65 74.62
C GLY A 568 -61.79 67.54 75.34
N ILE A 569 -61.10 66.50 75.81
CA ILE A 569 -61.68 65.40 76.60
C ILE A 569 -62.08 65.87 78.00
N ALA A 570 -61.26 66.69 78.65
CA ALA A 570 -61.48 67.22 80.00
C ALA A 570 -62.60 68.28 80.08
N GLY A 571 -63.00 68.85 78.95
CA GLY A 571 -63.90 70.01 78.88
C GLY A 571 -63.27 71.26 79.51
N ASP A 572 -62.04 71.59 79.10
CA ASP A 572 -61.22 72.73 79.57
C ASP A 572 -60.80 72.68 81.05
N LYS A 573 -60.95 71.54 81.73
CA LYS A 573 -60.44 71.34 83.09
C LYS A 573 -58.94 70.96 83.05
N PRO A 574 -58.15 71.33 84.08
CA PRO A 574 -56.76 70.92 84.21
C PRO A 574 -56.59 69.46 84.67
N PHE A 575 -57.66 68.66 84.66
CA PHE A 575 -57.66 67.25 85.02
C PHE A 575 -58.73 66.50 84.23
N VAL A 576 -58.58 65.18 84.11
CA VAL A 576 -59.59 64.27 83.54
C VAL A 576 -60.11 63.31 84.61
N THR A 577 -61.38 62.91 84.49
CA THR A 577 -61.96 61.83 85.30
C THR A 577 -62.06 60.53 84.49
N GLU A 578 -62.24 59.40 85.18
CA GLU A 578 -62.50 58.13 84.48
C GLU A 578 -63.74 58.21 83.58
N LEU A 579 -64.76 58.98 83.99
CA LEU A 579 -65.95 59.21 83.19
C LEU A 579 -65.63 60.00 81.92
N ASP A 580 -64.82 61.06 81.99
CA ASP A 580 -64.42 61.86 80.82
C ASP A 580 -63.69 60.99 79.77
N LEU A 581 -62.79 60.11 80.22
CA LEU A 581 -62.06 59.18 79.33
C LEU A 581 -62.98 58.12 78.71
N ARG A 582 -63.98 57.62 79.45
CA ARG A 582 -65.00 56.70 78.91
C ARG A 582 -65.92 57.38 77.89
N VAL A 583 -66.30 58.63 78.13
CA VAL A 583 -67.15 59.43 77.22
C VAL A 583 -66.41 59.72 75.91
N ALA A 584 -65.09 59.91 75.96
CA ALA A 584 -64.24 60.00 74.78
C ALA A 584 -64.00 58.66 74.06
N HIS A 585 -64.68 57.58 74.47
CA HIS A 585 -64.60 56.25 73.88
C HIS A 585 -63.20 55.61 73.89
N LEU A 586 -62.37 55.93 74.90
CA LEU A 586 -61.08 55.26 75.04
C LEU A 586 -61.28 53.76 75.39
N PRO A 587 -60.40 52.86 74.87
CA PRO A 587 -60.40 51.45 75.26
C PRO A 587 -60.20 51.27 76.76
N ALA A 588 -60.87 50.27 77.35
CA ALA A 588 -60.82 50.03 78.79
C ALA A 588 -59.39 49.82 79.33
N SER A 589 -58.52 49.15 78.57
CA SER A 589 -57.11 48.95 78.90
C SER A 589 -56.32 50.25 78.93
N SER A 590 -56.61 51.18 78.01
CA SER A 590 -55.98 52.50 77.97
C SER A 590 -56.42 53.35 79.15
N ILE A 591 -57.69 53.29 79.53
CA ILE A 591 -58.21 54.00 80.71
C ILE A 591 -57.55 53.47 81.98
N GLU A 592 -57.42 52.15 82.12
CA GLU A 592 -56.76 51.52 83.27
C GLU A 592 -55.30 51.93 83.38
N TYR A 593 -54.56 51.91 82.26
CA TYR A 593 -53.19 52.39 82.21
C TYR A 593 -53.07 53.89 82.58
N LEU A 594 -53.89 54.76 81.97
CA LEU A 594 -53.85 56.21 82.24
C LEU A 594 -54.13 56.53 83.71
N ARG A 595 -54.99 55.75 84.38
CA ARG A 595 -55.25 55.88 85.82
C ARG A 595 -54.06 55.50 86.69
N GLU A 596 -53.22 54.57 86.24
CA GLU A 596 -52.01 54.18 86.97
C GLU A 596 -50.87 55.19 86.78
N VAL A 597 -50.76 55.78 85.58
CA VAL A 597 -49.61 56.64 85.24
C VAL A 597 -49.85 58.12 85.45
N MET A 598 -51.09 58.62 85.39
CA MET A 598 -51.39 60.03 85.63
C MET A 598 -51.40 60.35 87.14
N PRO A 599 -50.69 61.40 87.58
CA PRO A 599 -50.76 61.87 88.95
C PRO A 599 -52.19 62.27 89.35
N THR A 600 -52.62 61.95 90.57
CA THR A 600 -53.93 62.37 91.08
C THR A 600 -53.88 63.83 91.57
N ALA A 601 -54.78 64.67 91.04
CA ALA A 601 -54.76 66.12 91.27
C ALA A 601 -55.37 66.53 92.64
N HIS A 602 -56.45 65.86 93.07
CA HIS A 602 -57.11 66.10 94.35
C HIS A 602 -57.92 64.87 94.81
N ASP A 603 -57.68 64.41 96.05
CA ASP A 603 -58.48 63.37 96.69
C ASP A 603 -59.64 64.06 97.43
N SER A 604 -60.79 64.23 96.78
CA SER A 604 -61.97 64.83 97.41
C SER A 604 -62.55 63.87 98.45
N GLY A 605 -62.09 63.99 99.70
CA GLY A 605 -62.66 63.29 100.84
C GLY A 605 -64.17 63.54 100.96
N GLY A 606 -64.96 62.52 100.60
CA GLY A 606 -66.42 62.53 100.67
C GLY A 606 -67.14 62.38 99.33
N GLY A 607 -66.98 61.23 98.66
CA GLY A 607 -67.94 60.74 97.65
C GLY A 607 -67.84 61.28 96.21
N GLY A 608 -66.77 61.97 95.81
CA GLY A 608 -66.51 62.39 94.43
C GLY A 608 -65.58 61.43 93.65
N GLU A 609 -65.70 61.38 92.33
CA GLU A 609 -64.81 60.57 91.45
C GLU A 609 -63.36 61.10 91.44
N PRO A 610 -62.34 60.21 91.37
CA PRO A 610 -60.93 60.60 91.35
C PRO A 610 -60.56 61.40 90.10
N GLN A 611 -59.70 62.42 90.29
CA GLN A 611 -59.26 63.36 89.26
C GLN A 611 -57.78 63.16 88.92
N TYR A 612 -57.47 63.05 87.63
CA TYR A 612 -56.14 62.75 87.11
C TYR A 612 -55.57 63.95 86.34
N ASP A 613 -54.37 64.39 86.72
CA ASP A 613 -53.67 65.53 86.13
C ASP A 613 -52.90 65.08 84.88
N TYR A 614 -53.49 65.33 83.72
CA TYR A 614 -52.85 65.03 82.45
C TYR A 614 -51.77 66.06 82.08
N GLU A 615 -51.81 67.29 82.59
CA GLU A 615 -50.82 68.33 82.26
C GLU A 615 -49.46 67.97 82.88
N THR A 616 -49.46 67.60 84.16
CA THR A 616 -48.24 67.17 84.87
C THR A 616 -47.70 65.84 84.32
N TRP A 617 -48.59 64.93 83.90
CA TRP A 617 -48.17 63.69 83.26
C TRP A 617 -47.54 63.93 81.89
N LEU A 618 -48.15 64.78 81.05
CA LEU A 618 -47.61 65.13 79.73
C LEU A 618 -46.26 65.83 79.87
N ASP A 619 -46.09 66.75 80.83
CA ASP A 619 -44.79 67.36 81.11
C ASP A 619 -43.73 66.31 81.50
N ALA A 620 -44.08 65.30 82.29
CA ALA A 620 -43.15 64.24 82.68
C ALA A 620 -42.81 63.27 81.53
N VAL A 621 -43.73 63.06 80.59
CA VAL A 621 -43.53 62.17 79.43
C VAL A 621 -42.73 62.86 78.32
N PHE A 622 -42.87 64.18 78.17
CA PHE A 622 -42.23 64.97 77.11
C PHE A 622 -41.04 65.83 77.58
N ALA A 623 -40.59 65.69 78.84
CA ALA A 623 -39.44 66.40 79.41
C ALA A 623 -38.07 65.90 78.92
#